data_AF-A0A821TK95-F1
#
_entry.id   AF-A0A821TK95-F1
#
_cell.length_a   1.000
_cell.length_b   1.000
_cell.length_c   1.000
_cell.angle_alpha   90.00
_cell.angle_beta   90.00
_cell.angle_gamma   90.00
#
_symmetry.space_group_name_H-M   'P 1'
#
loop_
_entity.id
_entity.type
_entity.pdbx_description
1 polymer ?
#
loop_
_entity_poly.entity_id
_entity_poly.type
_entity_poly.pdbx_seq_one_letter_code
_entity_poly.pdbx_strand_id
1 'polypeptide(L)' 'LLYDYDKVELANMNRLFYQPHQAGLSKVEAAADTLRFINPDVIIEPYNMNITKVESFPLFMEKIR' A
#
# COMPACT_ATOMS: atom_id res chain seq x y z
N LEU A 1 -1.13 8.79 3.62
CA LEU A 1 -2.13 7.86 3.01
C LEU A 1 -1.43 7.07 1.91
N LEU A 2 -1.68 5.76 1.78
CA LEU A 2 -1.20 4.93 0.68
C LEU A 2 -2.39 4.20 0.04
N TYR A 3 -2.52 4.28 -1.29
CA TYR A 3 -3.57 3.59 -2.05
C TYR A 3 -2.92 2.77 -3.17
N ASP A 4 -3.19 1.47 -3.16
CA ASP A 4 -2.89 0.51 -4.22
C ASP A 4 -3.90 -0.64 -4.05
N TYR A 5 -4.18 -1.40 -5.09
CA TYR A 5 -5.09 -2.56 -5.05
C TYR A 5 -4.36 -3.88 -5.32
N ASP A 6 -3.09 -3.82 -5.68
CA ASP A 6 -2.28 -4.99 -6.03
C ASP A 6 -1.59 -5.61 -4.81
N LYS A 7 -1.13 -6.83 -5.02
CA LYS A 7 -0.25 -7.56 -4.10
C LYS A 7 1.20 -7.51 -4.57
N VAL A 8 2.12 -7.73 -3.62
CA VAL A 8 3.54 -7.91 -3.91
C VAL A 8 3.72 -9.28 -4.56
N GLU A 9 4.37 -9.31 -5.71
CA GLU A 9 4.73 -10.51 -6.44
C GLU A 9 6.25 -10.66 -6.52
N LEU A 10 6.72 -11.90 -6.70
CA LEU A 10 8.15 -12.16 -6.92
C LEU A 10 8.68 -11.44 -8.17
N ALA A 11 7.84 -11.24 -9.18
CA ALA A 11 8.17 -10.45 -10.36
C ALA A 11 8.47 -8.98 -10.04
N ASN A 12 8.08 -8.47 -8.86
CA ASN A 12 8.41 -7.11 -8.43
C ASN A 12 9.81 -6.98 -7.83
N MET A 13 10.52 -8.09 -7.59
CA MET A 13 11.85 -8.08 -6.95
C MET A 13 12.97 -7.59 -7.88
N ASN A 14 12.68 -7.42 -9.17
CA ASN A 14 13.56 -6.70 -10.08
C ASN A 14 13.44 -5.17 -9.97
N ARG A 15 12.50 -4.67 -9.15
CA ARG A 15 12.33 -3.27 -8.80
C ARG A 15 12.81 -3.07 -7.37
N LEU A 16 13.35 -1.89 -7.08
CA LEU A 16 13.73 -1.51 -5.72
C LEU A 16 12.47 -1.44 -4.84
N PHE A 17 12.64 -1.64 -3.53
CA PHE A 17 11.69 -1.44 -2.42
C PHE A 17 11.16 -2.73 -1.76
N TYR A 18 10.53 -3.65 -2.49
CA TYR A 18 9.93 -4.86 -1.90
C TYR A 18 10.95 -5.99 -1.71
N GLN A 19 10.71 -6.84 -0.72
CA GLN A 19 11.57 -7.99 -0.40
C GLN A 19 10.85 -9.34 -0.63
N PRO A 20 11.58 -10.43 -0.93
CA PRO A 20 10.96 -11.72 -1.27
C PRO A 20 9.98 -12.26 -0.22
N HIS A 21 10.25 -12.03 1.08
CA HIS A 21 9.39 -12.50 2.17
C HIS A 21 8.05 -11.73 2.26
N GLN A 22 7.93 -10.59 1.56
CA GLN A 22 6.70 -9.78 1.51
C GLN A 22 5.75 -10.24 0.39
N ALA A 23 6.15 -11.20 -0.45
CA ALA A 23 5.33 -11.70 -1.54
C ALA A 23 3.99 -12.25 -1.01
N GLY A 24 2.89 -11.84 -1.63
CA GLY A 24 1.52 -12.19 -1.25
C GLY A 24 0.83 -11.18 -0.31
N LEU A 25 1.57 -10.28 0.34
CA LEU A 25 1.01 -9.14 1.07
C LEU A 25 0.44 -8.10 0.09
N SER A 26 -0.50 -7.28 0.53
CA SER A 26 -0.87 -6.10 -0.27
C SER A 26 0.33 -5.15 -0.36
N LYS A 27 0.49 -4.48 -1.49
CA LYS A 27 1.59 -3.53 -1.69
C LYS A 27 1.59 -2.43 -0.62
N VAL A 28 0.40 -1.93 -0.28
CA VAL A 28 0.24 -0.86 0.73
C VAL A 28 0.61 -1.32 2.15
N GLU A 29 0.33 -2.57 2.53
CA GLU A 29 0.72 -3.10 3.85
C GLU A 29 2.23 -3.30 3.92
N ALA A 30 2.81 -3.97 2.93
CA ALA A 30 4.26 -4.18 2.86
C ALA A 30 5.03 -2.85 2.86
N ALA A 31 4.52 -1.85 2.13
CA ALA A 31 5.08 -0.50 2.12
C ALA A 31 4.93 0.19 3.49
N ALA A 32 3.75 0.13 4.10
CA ALA A 32 3.51 0.76 5.40
C ALA A 32 4.41 0.19 6.49
N ASP A 33 4.57 -1.13 6.56
CA ASP A 33 5.43 -1.78 7.54
C ASP A 33 6.90 -1.39 7.35
N THR A 34 7.37 -1.39 6.09
CA THR A 34 8.74 -0.97 5.77
C THR A 34 8.98 0.50 6.13
N LEU A 35 8.06 1.39 5.79
CA LEU A 35 8.20 2.83 6.04
C LEU A 35 8.09 3.16 7.54
N ARG A 36 7.22 2.49 8.30
CA ARG A 36 7.13 2.63 9.76
C ARG A 36 8.40 2.13 10.45
N PHE A 37 8.98 1.04 9.96
CA PHE A 37 10.27 0.55 10.45
C PHE A 37 11.40 1.57 10.19
N ILE A 38 11.39 2.22 9.02
CA ILE A 38 12.38 3.26 8.67
C ILE A 38 12.22 4.51 9.53
N ASN A 39 10.99 5.00 9.71
CA ASN A 39 10.70 6.15 10.54
C ASN A 39 9.36 5.97 11.28
N PRO A 40 9.38 5.66 12.58
CA PRO A 40 8.16 5.40 13.36
C PRO A 40 7.32 6.66 13.60
N ASP A 41 7.88 7.86 13.39
CA ASP A 41 7.17 9.12 13.58
C ASP A 41 6.22 9.44 12.41
N VAL A 42 6.34 8.73 11.28
CA VAL A 42 5.47 8.95 10.13
C VAL A 42 4.17 8.17 10.31
N ILE A 43 3.05 8.91 10.33
CA ILE A 43 1.71 8.32 10.35
C ILE A 43 1.37 7.83 8.95
N ILE A 44 1.19 6.51 8.83
CA ILE A 44 0.87 5.84 7.56
C ILE A 44 -0.45 5.11 7.70
N GLU A 45 -1.37 5.41 6.79
CA GLU A 45 -2.65 4.73 6.65
C GLU A 45 -2.70 4.02 5.29
N PRO A 46 -2.58 2.68 5.25
CA PRO A 46 -2.67 1.89 4.03
C PRO A 46 -4.12 1.54 3.69
N TYR A 47 -4.46 1.69 2.41
CA TYR A 47 -5.78 1.37 1.87
C TYR A 47 -5.63 0.45 0.65
N ASN A 48 -5.94 -0.83 0.83
CA ASN A 48 -5.90 -1.83 -0.23
C ASN A 48 -7.22 -1.83 -1.03
N MET A 49 -7.39 -0.86 -1.93
CA MET A 49 -8.62 -0.71 -2.71
C MET A 49 -8.36 -0.04 -4.06
N ASN A 50 -9.21 -0.37 -5.04
CA ASN A 50 -9.20 0.33 -6.31
C ASN A 50 -10.11 1.56 -6.23
N ILE A 51 -9.49 2.74 -6.22
CA ILE A 51 -10.18 4.02 -6.08
C ILE A 51 -11.16 4.33 -7.23
N THR A 52 -11.07 3.66 -8.38
CA THR A 52 -11.97 3.92 -9.52
C THR A 52 -13.28 3.15 -9.45
N LYS A 53 -13.45 2.26 -8.46
CA LYS A 53 -14.70 1.53 -8.27
C LYS A 53 -15.78 2.41 -7.63
N VAL A 54 -17.03 2.17 -8.00
CA VAL A 54 -18.19 2.95 -7.54
C VAL A 54 -18.32 2.92 -6.01
N GLU A 55 -18.04 1.78 -5.39
CA GLU A 55 -18.08 1.60 -3.94
C GLU A 55 -16.90 2.25 -3.20
N SER A 56 -15.73 2.34 -3.83
CA SER A 56 -14.49 2.82 -3.19
C SER A 56 -14.21 4.30 -3.44
N PHE A 57 -14.67 4.85 -4.57
CA PHE A 57 -14.42 6.24 -4.95
C PHE A 57 -14.98 7.25 -3.92
N PRO A 58 -16.20 7.10 -3.37
CA PRO A 58 -16.70 8.00 -2.33
C PRO A 58 -15.84 7.97 -1.06
N LEU A 59 -15.39 6.78 -0.63
CA LEU A 59 -14.54 6.60 0.54
C LEU A 59 -13.17 7.28 0.35
N PHE A 60 -12.60 7.15 -0.85
CA PHE A 60 -11.36 7.84 -1.23
C PHE A 60 -11.54 9.35 -1.13
N MET A 61 -12.60 9.90 -1.74
CA MET A 61 -12.89 11.34 -1.75
C MET A 61 -13.16 11.91 -0.35
N GLU A 62 -13.76 11.14 0.57
CA GLU A 62 -13.95 11.54 1.96
C GLU A 62 -12.60 11.69 2.70
N LYS A 63 -11.64 10.79 2.42
CA LYS A 63 -10.34 10.75 3.10
C LYS A 63 -9.33 11.79 2.61
N ILE A 64 -9.45 12.28 1.38
CA ILE A 64 -8.52 13.26 0.80
C ILE A 64 -9.03 14.71 0.89
N ARG A 65 -10.23 14.92 1.43
CA ARG A 65 -10.77 16.25 1.75
C ARG A 65 -10.21 16.77 3.06
#